data_AF-A0A3N5YCG3-F1
#
_entry.id   AF-A0A3N5YCG3-F1
#
_cell.length_a   1.000
_cell.length_b   1.000
_cell.length_c   1.000
_cell.angle_alpha   90.00
_cell.angle_beta   90.00
_cell.angle_gamma   90.00
#
_symmetry.space_group_name_H-M   'P 1'
#
loop_
_entity.id
_entity.type
_entity.pdbx_description
1 polymer ?
#
loop_
_entity_poly.entity_id
_entity_poly.type
_entity_poly.pdbx_seq_one_letter_code
_entity_poly.pdbx_strand_id
1 'polypeptide(L)'
;MSNPVFDPPFRFCPACATALATRLLRPGDPERLVCPACGFVHYLDPKVAVGTIIRDENQRVILVKRAIEPGYGQWVFPGGYVDRGEVVEQAALR
;
A
#
# COMPACT_ATOMS: atom_id res chain seq x y z
N MET A 1 -18.79 -17.12 -10.62
CA MET A 1 -18.35 -16.24 -9.52
C MET A 1 -16.83 -16.28 -9.49
N SER A 2 -16.19 -15.38 -10.24
CA SER A 2 -14.73 -15.27 -10.24
C SER A 2 -14.27 -14.80 -8.86
N ASN A 3 -13.41 -15.60 -8.22
CA ASN A 3 -12.78 -15.24 -6.96
C ASN A 3 -11.82 -14.05 -7.24
N PRO A 4 -12.05 -12.84 -6.69
CA PRO A 4 -11.29 -11.63 -7.05
C PRO A 4 -9.83 -11.63 -6.53
N VAL A 5 -9.40 -12.71 -5.89
CA VAL A 5 -8.08 -12.85 -5.25
C VAL A 5 -6.96 -13.27 -6.22
N PHE A 6 -7.29 -13.67 -7.46
CA PHE A 6 -6.32 -14.35 -8.36
C PHE A 6 -5.96 -13.60 -9.65
N ASP A 7 -6.41 -12.37 -9.87
CA ASP A 7 -5.87 -11.58 -10.99
C ASP A 7 -4.56 -10.92 -10.55
N PRO A 8 -3.42 -11.17 -11.20
CA PRO A 8 -2.17 -10.54 -10.81
C PRO A 8 -2.34 -9.02 -10.91
N PRO A 9 -2.07 -8.25 -9.83
CA PRO A 9 -2.36 -6.83 -9.78
C PRO A 9 -1.61 -6.01 -10.84
N PHE A 10 -0.54 -6.59 -11.40
CA PHE A 10 0.27 -6.00 -12.44
C PHE A 10 0.45 -6.98 -13.60
N ARG A 11 0.08 -6.56 -14.81
CA ARG A 11 0.17 -7.38 -16.03
C ARG A 11 1.47 -7.19 -16.80
N PHE A 12 2.08 -6.01 -16.71
CA PHE A 12 3.24 -5.61 -17.51
C PHE A 12 4.38 -5.13 -16.63
N CYS A 13 5.61 -5.38 -17.08
CA CYS A 13 6.82 -4.98 -16.38
C CYS A 13 6.95 -3.44 -16.38
N PRO A 14 7.12 -2.80 -15.22
CA PRO A 14 7.28 -1.34 -15.16
C PRO A 14 8.62 -0.86 -15.77
N ALA A 15 9.59 -1.75 -15.98
CA ALA A 15 10.90 -1.40 -16.52
C ALA A 15 10.97 -1.50 -18.06
N CYS A 16 10.28 -2.47 -18.69
CA CYS A 16 10.39 -2.72 -20.13
C CYS A 16 9.07 -3.06 -20.84
N ALA A 17 7.93 -2.95 -20.15
CA ALA A 17 6.59 -3.23 -20.68
C ALA A 17 6.30 -4.68 -21.13
N THR A 18 7.25 -5.62 -21.02
CA THR A 18 6.97 -7.04 -21.28
C THR A 18 5.96 -7.60 -20.28
N ALA A 19 5.05 -8.48 -20.72
CA ALA A 19 4.13 -9.17 -19.83
C ALA A 19 4.87 -9.90 -18.69
N LEU A 20 4.36 -9.77 -17.47
CA LEU A 20 4.91 -10.45 -16.30
C LEU A 20 4.43 -11.90 -16.24
N ALA A 21 5.26 -12.80 -15.71
CA ALA A 21 4.92 -14.19 -15.47
C ALA A 21 5.11 -14.54 -13.99
N THR A 22 4.22 -15.37 -13.44
CA THR A 22 4.36 -15.88 -12.08
C THR A 22 5.44 -16.96 -12.01
N ARG A 23 6.39 -16.84 -11.06
CA ARG A 23 7.50 -17.78 -10.90
C ARG A 23 7.88 -17.94 -9.42
N LEU A 24 8.16 -19.18 -9.01
CA LEU A 24 8.82 -19.47 -7.75
C LEU A 24 10.33 -19.17 -7.86
N LEU A 25 10.83 -18.23 -7.06
CA LEU A 25 12.25 -17.85 -7.09
C LEU A 25 13.12 -18.75 -6.21
N ARG A 26 12.61 -19.18 -5.06
CA ARG A 26 13.30 -20.06 -4.11
C ARG A 26 12.31 -21.02 -3.44
N PRO A 27 12.72 -22.25 -3.09
CA PRO A 27 11.88 -23.14 -2.32
C PRO A 27 11.44 -22.51 -1.00
N GLY A 28 10.13 -22.52 -0.71
CA GLY A 28 9.53 -21.95 0.50
C GLY A 28 9.11 -20.48 0.39
N ASP A 29 9.51 -19.75 -0.66
CA ASP A 29 9.00 -18.40 -0.94
C ASP A 29 7.62 -18.46 -1.61
N PRO A 30 6.80 -17.40 -1.52
CA PRO A 30 5.64 -17.28 -2.39
C PRO A 30 6.07 -17.04 -3.84
N GLU A 31 5.20 -17.41 -4.78
CA GLU A 31 5.40 -17.07 -6.18
C GLU A 31 5.43 -15.55 -6.37
N ARG A 32 6.27 -15.09 -7.30
CA ARG A 32 6.49 -13.67 -7.61
C ARG A 32 6.19 -13.40 -9.07
N LEU A 33 5.79 -12.16 -9.38
CA LEU A 33 5.73 -11.70 -10.76
C LEU A 33 7.14 -11.36 -11.23
N VAL A 34 7.58 -12.03 -12.29
CA VAL A 34 8.93 -11.90 -12.85
C VAL A 34 8.82 -11.57 -14.33
N CYS A 35 9.60 -10.60 -14.77
CA CYS A 35 9.72 -10.27 -16.18
C CYS A 35 10.66 -11.25 -16.88
N PRO A 36 10.20 -12.00 -17.90
CA PRO A 36 11.07 -12.94 -18.63
C PRO A 36 12.11 -12.25 -19.52
N ALA A 37 11.89 -10.98 -19.89
CA ALA A 37 12.78 -10.25 -20.80
C ALA A 37 13.96 -9.58 -20.08
N CYS A 38 13.71 -8.90 -18.95
CA CYS A 38 14.75 -8.13 -18.25
C CYS A 38 15.09 -8.66 -16.85
N GLY A 39 14.39 -9.71 -16.38
CA GLY A 39 14.63 -10.31 -15.06
C GLY A 39 14.08 -9.51 -13.88
N PHE A 40 13.37 -8.39 -14.10
CA PHE A 40 12.73 -7.62 -13.04
C PHE A 40 11.78 -8.49 -12.21
N VAL A 41 11.89 -8.40 -10.89
CA VAL A 41 11.01 -9.10 -9.95
C VAL A 41 10.12 -8.06 -9.25
N HIS A 42 8.81 -8.23 -9.34
CA HIS A 42 7.86 -7.42 -8.59
C HIS A 42 7.56 -8.07 -7.24
N TYR A 43 7.93 -7.39 -6.17
CA TYR A 43 7.55 -7.75 -4.81
C TYR A 43 6.23 -7.04 -4.46
N LEU A 44 5.23 -7.80 -4.04
CA LEU A 44 3.96 -7.26 -3.56
C LEU A 44 4.10 -6.94 -2.08
N ASP A 45 4.72 -5.79 -1.81
CA ASP A 45 4.92 -5.32 -0.45
C ASP A 45 3.74 -4.45 0.00
N PRO A 46 3.40 -4.46 1.29
CA PRO A 46 2.34 -3.60 1.81
C PRO A 46 2.76 -2.13 1.68
N LYS A 47 1.79 -1.27 1.32
CA LYS A 47 1.97 0.18 1.47
C LYS A 47 1.82 0.56 2.94
N VAL A 48 2.77 1.33 3.45
CA VAL A 48 2.75 1.83 4.83
C VAL A 48 1.88 3.09 4.91
N ALA A 49 1.06 3.17 5.95
CA ALA A 49 0.29 4.33 6.34
C ALA A 49 0.45 4.59 7.85
N VAL A 50 0.33 5.85 8.26
CA VAL A 50 0.41 6.30 9.64
C VAL A 50 -0.89 6.97 10.05
N GLY A 51 -1.29 6.79 11.30
CA GLY A 51 -2.42 7.48 11.92
C GLY A 51 -2.02 8.06 13.27
N THR A 52 -2.58 9.20 13.63
CA THR A 52 -2.20 9.96 14.83
C THR A 52 -3.37 10.17 15.77
N ILE A 53 -3.17 9.92 17.07
CA ILE A 53 -4.14 10.26 18.11
C ILE A 53 -3.67 11.53 18.79
N ILE A 54 -4.31 12.65 18.46
CA ILE A 54 -3.93 13.98 18.95
C ILE A 54 -4.91 14.39 20.05
N ARG A 55 -4.39 14.86 21.18
CA ARG A 55 -5.19 15.43 22.27
C ARG A 55 -4.99 16.93 22.32
N ASP A 56 -6.08 17.66 22.52
CA ASP A 56 -6.00 19.08 22.84
C ASP A 56 -5.66 19.31 24.32
N GLU A 57 -5.49 20.57 24.69
CA GLU A 57 -5.23 21.05 26.05
C GLU A 57 -6.32 20.64 27.06
N ASN A 58 -7.54 20.36 26.60
CA ASN A 58 -8.67 19.88 27.41
C ASN A 58 -8.81 18.35 27.40
N GLN A 59 -7.79 17.60 26.94
CA GLN A 59 -7.79 16.12 26.82
C GLN A 59 -8.84 15.55 25.85
N ARG A 60 -9.36 16.36 24.91
CA ARG A 60 -10.28 15.89 23.86
C ARG A 60 -9.48 15.34 22.68
N VAL A 61 -10.00 14.30 22.03
CA VAL A 61 -9.36 13.69 20.85
C VAL A 61 -9.78 14.41 19.58
N ILE A 62 -8.81 14.78 18.75
CA ILE A 62 -9.04 15.38 17.44
C ILE A 62 -9.35 14.28 16.42
N LEU A 63 -10.44 14.45 15.68
CA LEU A 63 -10.87 13.56 14.60
C LEU A 63 -11.14 14.39 13.34
N VAL A 64 -11.01 13.74 12.18
CA VAL A 64 -11.39 14.29 10.88
C VAL A 64 -12.62 13.56 10.34
N LYS A 65 -13.50 14.30 9.65
CA LYS A 65 -14.67 13.72 8.98
C LYS A 65 -14.34 13.47 7.52
N ARG A 66 -14.48 12.22 7.05
CA ARG A 66 -14.13 11.84 5.69
C ARG A 66 -15.03 12.54 4.67
N ALA A 67 -14.42 13.08 3.62
CA ALA A 67 -15.11 13.71 2.50
C ALA A 67 -15.13 12.84 1.23
N ILE A 68 -14.66 11.58 1.31
CA ILE A 68 -14.56 10.63 0.19
C ILE A 68 -14.91 9.21 0.64
N GLU A 69 -15.34 8.38 -0.32
CA GLU A 69 -15.50 6.94 -0.12
C GLU A 69 -14.16 6.18 -0.19
N PRO A 70 -14.05 4.98 0.41
CA PRO A 70 -15.04 4.34 1.28
C PRO A 70 -15.18 5.07 2.63
N GLY A 71 -16.36 5.04 3.24
CA GLY A 71 -16.60 5.61 4.57
C GLY A 71 -16.85 7.12 4.57
N TYR A 72 -17.49 7.66 3.53
CA TYR A 72 -17.86 9.09 3.50
C TYR A 72 -18.65 9.49 4.76
N GLY A 73 -18.37 10.67 5.30
CA GLY A 73 -19.06 11.22 6.47
C GLY A 73 -18.73 10.57 7.81
N GLN A 74 -17.92 9.51 7.85
CA GLN A 74 -17.46 8.88 9.09
C GLN A 74 -16.28 9.65 9.71
N TRP A 75 -16.12 9.50 11.03
CA TRP A 75 -15.01 10.09 11.79
C TRP A 75 -13.82 9.13 11.89
N VAL A 76 -12.60 9.68 11.77
CA VAL A 76 -11.35 8.90 11.76
C VAL A 76 -10.22 9.75 12.35
N PHE A 77 -9.16 9.10 12.82
CA PHE A 77 -7.91 9.76 13.20
C PHE A 77 -7.23 10.42 11.98
N PRO A 78 -6.61 11.60 12.14
CA PRO A 78 -5.73 12.13 11.09
C PRO A 78 -4.66 11.09 10.71
N GLY A 79 -4.34 10.98 9.43
CA GLY A 79 -3.41 9.98 8.93
C GLY A 79 -3.26 10.00 7.42
N GLY A 80 -2.28 9.25 6.93
CA GLY A 80 -1.91 9.25 5.51
C GLY A 80 -0.87 8.19 5.17
N TYR A 81 -0.53 8.12 3.89
CA TYR A 81 0.53 7.25 3.41
C TYR A 81 1.91 7.76 3.81
N VAL A 82 2.81 6.84 4.12
CA VAL A 82 4.24 7.13 4.35
C VAL A 82 4.97 6.98 3.01
N ASP A 83 5.73 8.00 2.63
CA ASP A 83 6.47 7.99 1.37
C ASP A 83 7.78 7.21 1.48
N ARG A 84 8.28 6.74 0.33
CA ARG A 84 9.48 5.91 0.30
C ARG A 84 10.67 6.74 0.78
N GLY A 85 11.35 6.24 1.82
CA GLY A 85 12.49 6.93 2.43
C GLY A 85 12.09 7.98 3.47
N GLU A 86 10.79 8.18 3.71
CA GLU A 86 10.29 9.04 4.77
C GLU A 86 10.31 8.32 6.12
N VAL A 87 10.69 9.05 7.17
CA VAL A 87 10.57 8.58 8.56
C VAL A 87 9.11 8.68 8.99
N VAL A 88 8.58 7.64 9.62
CA VAL A 88 7.14 7.52 9.94
C VAL A 88 6.64 8.72 10.77
N GLU A 89 7.45 9.21 11.70
CA GLU A 89 7.16 10.36 12.53
C GLU A 89 7.05 11.67 11.72
N GLN A 90 7.80 11.81 10.62
CA GLN A 90 7.69 12.99 9.75
C GLN A 90 6.40 12.93 8.92
N ALA A 91 6.04 11.74 8.43
CA ALA A 91 4.76 11.54 7.75
C ALA A 91 3.56 11.85 8.66
N ALA A 92 3.70 11.56 9.97
CA ALA A 92 2.68 11.85 10.97
C ALA A 92 2.49 13.35 11.26
N LEU A 93 3.52 14.18 11.02
CA LEU A 93 3.51 15.61 11.31
C LEU A 93 2.99 16.48 10.14
N ARG A 94 2.95 15.94 8.92
CA ARG A 94 2.62 16.67 7.68
C ARG A 94 1.12 16.92 7.49
#